data_AF-A0A536DMJ7-F1
#
_entry.id   AF-A0A536DMJ7-F1
#
_cell.length_a   1.000
_cell.length_b   1.000
_cell.length_c   1.000
_cell.angle_alpha   90.00
_cell.angle_beta   90.00
_cell.angle_gamma   90.00
#
_symmetry.space_group_name_H-M   'P 1'
#
loop_
_entity.id
_entity.type
_entity.pdbx_description
1 polymer ?
#
loop_
_entity_poly.entity_id
_entity_poly.type
_entity_poly.pdbx_seq_one_letter_code
_entity_poly.pdbx_strand_id
1 'polypeptide(L)'
;MRRSFVALSPVMFVAFATLVAACSPPAQPAAPTAAPTAAPSAGAPKKIGIAYSNLIADSLSLWVARESGIFARNGLDVDLQ
;
A
#
# COMPACT_ATOMS: atom_id res chain seq x y z
N MET A 1 36.18 49.00 7.53
CA MET A 1 37.28 48.01 7.40
C MET A 1 36.74 46.69 7.93
N ARG A 2 36.65 45.55 7.24
CA ARG A 2 37.10 45.00 5.95
C ARG A 2 36.07 43.90 5.60
N ARG A 3 35.51 43.89 4.38
CA ARG A 3 35.65 42.82 3.37
C ARG A 3 35.52 41.42 4.00
N SER A 4 34.48 40.63 3.70
CA SER A 4 34.39 39.99 2.38
C SER A 4 32.97 39.59 2.04
N PHE A 5 32.49 40.14 0.91
CA PHE A 5 31.48 39.50 0.08
C PHE A 5 31.97 38.08 -0.23
N VAL A 6 31.38 37.07 0.42
CA VAL A 6 31.52 35.69 -0.01
C VAL A 6 30.76 35.62 -1.32
N ALA A 7 31.52 35.78 -2.40
CA ALA A 7 31.08 35.67 -3.77
C ALA A 7 30.28 34.37 -3.88
N LEU A 8 28.97 34.54 -4.05
CA LEU A 8 28.03 33.52 -4.45
C LEU A 8 28.59 32.92 -5.74
N SER A 9 29.27 31.78 -5.62
CA SER A 9 30.06 31.22 -6.71
C SER A 9 29.13 30.85 -7.87
N PRO A 10 29.27 31.48 -9.06
CA PRO A 10 28.41 31.19 -10.22
C PRO A 10 28.53 29.72 -10.68
N VAL A 11 29.59 29.03 -10.25
CA VAL A 11 29.86 27.61 -10.50
C VAL A 11 28.81 26.70 -9.85
N MET A 12 28.27 27.08 -8.69
CA MET A 12 27.28 26.26 -7.97
C MET A 12 25.91 26.29 -8.66
N PHE A 13 25.54 27.43 -9.25
CA PHE A 13 24.29 27.57 -10.01
C PHE A 13 24.33 26.83 -11.36
N VAL A 14 25.49 26.87 -12.04
CA VAL A 14 25.68 26.17 -13.32
C VAL A 14 25.67 24.65 -13.15
N ALA A 15 26.31 24.13 -12.09
CA ALA A 15 26.30 22.70 -11.79
C ALA A 15 24.88 22.16 -11.48
N PHE A 16 24.07 22.95 -10.77
CA PHE A 16 22.69 22.58 -10.47
C PHE A 16 21.79 22.61 -11.72
N ALA A 17 21.99 23.59 -12.61
CA ALA A 17 21.24 23.70 -13.86
C ALA A 17 21.53 22.53 -14.83
N THR A 18 22.78 22.07 -14.90
CA THR A 18 23.14 20.91 -15.73
C THR A 18 22.59 19.59 -15.20
N LEU A 19 22.39 19.46 -13.88
CA LEU A 19 21.83 18.26 -13.27
C LEU A 19 20.32 18.12 -13.57
N VAL A 20 19.59 19.23 -13.63
CA VAL A 20 18.13 19.23 -13.90
C VAL A 20 17.84 19.01 -15.39
N ALA A 21 18.69 19.50 -16.30
CA ALA A 21 18.50 19.36 -17.73
C ALA A 21 18.71 17.92 -18.27
N ALA A 22 19.48 17.09 -17.55
CA ALA A 22 19.79 15.72 -17.97
C ALA A 22 18.64 14.71 -17.73
N CYS A 23 17.59 15.10 -16.99
CA CYS A 23 16.50 14.20 -16.61
C CYS A 23 15.23 14.41 -17.45
N SER A 24 15.37 14.66 -18.76
CA SER A 24 14.22 14.69 -19.66
C SER A 24 13.89 13.28 -20.15
N PRO A 25 12.75 12.68 -19.72
CA PRO A 25 12.34 11.38 -20.22
C PRO A 25 11.97 11.47 -21.72
N PRO A 26 12.34 10.47 -22.53
CA PRO A 26 11.96 10.43 -23.94
C PRO A 26 10.44 10.36 -24.08
N ALA A 27 9.91 10.97 -25.14
CA ALA A 27 8.48 10.94 -25.44
C ALA A 27 8.03 9.49 -25.64
N GLN A 28 7.21 8.99 -24.70
CA GLN A 28 6.69 7.63 -24.73
C GLN A 28 5.50 7.55 -25.70
N PRO A 29 5.49 6.59 -26.65
CA PRO A 29 4.35 6.38 -27.53
C PRO A 29 3.07 6.09 -26.73
N ALA A 30 1.94 6.62 -27.20
CA ALA A 30 0.64 6.37 -26.58
C ALA A 30 0.33 4.88 -26.60
N ALA A 31 0.16 4.29 -25.42
CA ALA A 31 -0.24 2.89 -25.26
C ALA A 31 -1.72 2.73 -25.64
N PRO A 32 -2.13 1.60 -26.25
CA PRO A 32 -3.52 1.32 -26.54
C PRO A 32 -4.33 1.23 -25.23
N THR A 33 -5.48 1.91 -25.21
CA THR A 33 -6.43 1.86 -24.09
C THR A 33 -6.98 0.45 -23.95
N ALA A 34 -6.62 -0.23 -22.86
CA ALA A 34 -7.19 -1.52 -22.51
C ALA A 34 -8.66 -1.35 -22.08
N ALA A 35 -9.52 -2.26 -22.55
CA ALA A 35 -10.91 -2.31 -22.12
C ALA A 35 -10.99 -2.65 -20.62
N PRO A 36 -11.99 -2.15 -19.87
CA PRO A 36 -12.15 -2.49 -18.46
C PRO A 36 -12.37 -3.99 -18.29
N THR A 37 -11.40 -4.68 -17.67
CA THR A 37 -11.60 -6.04 -17.20
C THR A 37 -12.51 -6.00 -15.98
N ALA A 38 -13.65 -6.70 -16.05
CA ALA A 38 -14.54 -6.85 -14.91
C ALA A 38 -13.79 -7.56 -13.77
N ALA A 39 -13.77 -6.92 -12.60
CA ALA A 39 -13.17 -7.51 -11.41
C ALA A 39 -13.95 -8.79 -11.01
N PRO A 40 -13.26 -9.82 -10.51
CA PRO A 40 -13.93 -10.99 -9.96
C PRO A 40 -14.91 -10.55 -8.87
N SER A 41 -16.17 -10.97 -8.99
CA SER A 41 -17.15 -10.77 -7.93
C SER A 41 -16.76 -11.66 -6.74
N ALA A 42 -16.44 -11.05 -5.60
CA ALA A 42 -16.22 -11.79 -4.37
C ALA A 42 -17.55 -12.45 -3.98
N GLY A 43 -17.57 -13.80 -4.01
CA GLY A 43 -18.75 -14.57 -3.64
C GLY A 43 -19.18 -14.31 -2.19
N ALA A 44 -20.41 -14.71 -1.86
CA ALA A 44 -20.94 -14.58 -0.51
C ALA A 44 -20.03 -15.31 0.52
N PRO A 45 -19.89 -14.77 1.75
CA PRO A 45 -19.12 -15.41 2.79
C PRO A 45 -19.64 -16.81 3.11
N LYS A 46 -18.74 -17.75 3.40
CA LYS A 46 -19.10 -19.08 3.86
C LYS A 46 -19.40 -19.06 5.35
N LYS A 47 -20.58 -19.53 5.73
CA LYS A 47 -21.00 -19.71 7.13
C LYS A 47 -20.26 -20.90 7.75
N ILE A 48 -19.66 -20.70 8.92
CA ILE A 48 -19.01 -21.76 9.72
C ILE A 48 -19.40 -21.59 11.19
N GLY A 49 -19.88 -22.66 11.83
CA GLY A 49 -20.07 -22.71 13.29
C GLY A 49 -18.93 -23.48 13.94
N ILE A 50 -18.35 -22.92 15.01
CA ILE A 50 -17.28 -23.56 15.79
C ILE A 50 -17.77 -23.64 17.24
N ALA A 51 -17.99 -24.87 17.71
CA ALA A 51 -18.36 -25.13 19.09
C ALA A 51 -17.10 -25.22 19.98
N TYR A 52 -17.13 -24.58 21.13
CA TYR A 52 -16.11 -24.71 22.18
C TYR A 52 -16.79 -25.02 23.52
N SER A 53 -16.27 -26.00 24.28
CA SER A 53 -16.92 -26.39 25.55
C SER A 53 -16.53 -25.48 26.73
N ASN A 54 -15.39 -24.80 26.63
CA ASN A 54 -14.92 -23.87 27.64
C ASN A 54 -14.02 -22.80 27.02
N LEU A 55 -14.05 -21.59 27.58
CA LEU A 55 -13.18 -20.51 27.15
C LEU A 55 -11.79 -20.72 27.76
N ILE A 56 -10.90 -21.35 27.02
CA ILE A 56 -9.54 -21.68 27.45
C ILE A 56 -8.50 -21.15 26.46
N ALA A 57 -7.22 -21.16 26.86
CA ALA A 57 -6.18 -20.45 26.12
C ALA A 57 -5.96 -20.94 24.68
N ASP A 58 -6.29 -22.20 24.40
CA ASP A 58 -6.20 -22.81 23.07
C ASP A 58 -7.18 -22.19 22.05
N SER A 59 -8.33 -21.71 22.52
CA SER A 59 -9.39 -21.11 21.70
C SER A 59 -9.22 -19.60 21.50
N LEU A 60 -8.27 -18.95 22.21
CA LEU A 60 -8.00 -17.52 22.08
C LEU A 60 -7.68 -17.08 20.66
N SER A 61 -6.96 -17.91 19.91
CA SER A 61 -6.61 -17.61 18.51
C SER A 61 -7.86 -17.43 17.63
N LEU A 62 -8.93 -18.18 17.89
CA LEU A 62 -10.19 -18.07 17.17
C LEU A 62 -10.94 -16.77 17.52
N TRP A 63 -10.92 -16.38 18.79
CA TRP A 63 -11.51 -15.11 19.25
C TRP A 63 -10.79 -13.90 18.67
N VAL A 64 -9.45 -13.91 18.72
CA VAL A 64 -8.63 -12.86 18.10
C VAL A 64 -8.90 -12.79 16.59
N ALA A 65 -9.01 -13.93 15.91
CA ALA A 65 -9.32 -13.96 14.47
C ALA A 65 -10.72 -13.41 14.14
N ARG A 66 -11.71 -13.64 15.03
CA ARG A 66 -13.06 -13.07 14.92
C ARG A 66 -13.04 -11.56 15.11
N GLU A 67 -12.47 -11.08 16.22
CA GLU A 67 -12.48 -9.66 16.58
C GLU A 67 -11.61 -8.79 15.65
N SER A 68 -10.49 -9.33 15.16
CA SER A 68 -9.64 -8.64 14.18
C SER A 68 -10.21 -8.65 12.75
N GLY A 69 -11.30 -9.38 12.52
CA GLY A 69 -11.95 -9.50 11.22
C GLY A 69 -11.18 -10.34 10.20
N ILE A 70 -10.24 -11.20 10.65
CA ILE A 70 -9.47 -12.08 9.75
C ILE A 70 -10.43 -13.01 9.00
N PHE A 71 -11.43 -13.57 9.65
CA PHE A 71 -12.42 -14.42 8.99
C PHE A 71 -13.16 -13.70 7.85
N ALA A 72 -13.65 -12.48 8.11
CA ALA A 72 -14.35 -11.69 7.11
C ALA A 72 -13.48 -11.37 5.88
N ARG A 73 -12.21 -11.03 6.10
CA ARG A 73 -11.24 -10.78 5.00
C ARG A 73 -10.97 -12.00 4.13
N ASN A 74 -11.19 -13.20 4.68
CA ASN A 74 -11.05 -14.47 3.98
C ASN A 74 -12.39 -15.02 3.47
N GLY A 75 -13.47 -14.22 3.49
CA GLY A 75 -14.80 -14.64 3.03
C GLY A 75 -15.43 -15.71 3.93
N LEU A 76 -15.12 -15.68 5.23
CA LEU A 76 -15.70 -16.57 6.24
C LEU A 76 -16.57 -15.76 7.20
N ASP A 77 -17.78 -16.26 7.42
CA ASP A 77 -18.71 -15.80 8.46
C ASP A 77 -18.73 -16.84 9.57
N VAL A 78 -17.94 -16.60 10.62
CA VAL A 78 -17.69 -17.56 11.69
C VAL A 78 -18.50 -17.20 12.93
N ASP A 79 -19.29 -18.16 13.38
CA ASP A 79 -19.98 -18.12 14.66
C ASP A 79 -19.27 -19.03 15.67
N LEU A 80 -18.92 -18.47 16.82
CA LEU A 80 -18.30 -19.20 17.93
C LEU A 80 -19.37 -19.43 19.01
N GLN A 81 -19.63 -20.69 19.35
CA GLN A 81 -20.67 -21.12 20.31
C GLN A 81 -20.11 -21.93 21.47
#